data_AF-A0A3N1JCR7-F1
#
_entry.id   AF-A0A3N1JCR7-F1
#
_cell.length_a   1.000
_cell.length_b   1.000
_cell.length_c   1.000
_cell.angle_alpha   90.00
_cell.angle_beta   90.00
_cell.angle_gamma   90.00
#
_symmetry.space_group_name_H-M   'P 1'
#
loop_
_entity.id
_entity.type
_entity.pdbx_description
1 polymer ?
#
loop_
_entity_poly.entity_id
_entity_poly.type
_entity_poly.pdbx_seq_one_letter_code
_entity_poly.pdbx_strand_id
1 'polypeptide(L)'
;MTAFGLIATLFAMGVVFGGLGALAYAGRWRSWLGRLHENVVFGWFWLGLALLSMGLAASFVRTPVFGVSLVFAFTAAVTGALGVWSGVMGVPRWLQPRWYRVARGE
;
A
#
# COMPACT_ATOMS: atom_id res chain seq x y z
N MET A 1 -7.28 0.42 -23.46
CA MET A 1 -7.85 0.36 -22.09
C MET A 1 -8.62 1.64 -21.84
N THR A 2 -9.89 1.59 -21.44
CA THR A 2 -10.69 2.80 -21.17
C THR A 2 -10.29 3.42 -19.82
N ALA A 3 -10.55 4.71 -19.63
CA ALA A 3 -10.27 5.40 -18.35
C ALA A 3 -10.97 4.71 -17.17
N PHE A 4 -12.21 4.27 -17.37
CA PHE A 4 -12.95 3.47 -16.39
C PHE A 4 -12.26 2.13 -16.08
N GLY A 5 -11.80 1.40 -17.12
CA GLY A 5 -11.09 0.15 -16.95
C GLY A 5 -9.77 0.30 -16.16
N LEU A 6 -9.05 1.40 -16.36
CA LEU A 6 -7.86 1.73 -15.58
C LEU A 6 -8.18 1.96 -14.10
N ILE A 7 -9.18 2.79 -13.82
CA ILE A 7 -9.59 3.10 -12.43
C ILE A 7 -10.05 1.83 -11.72
N ALA A 8 -10.90 1.02 -12.36
CA ALA A 8 -11.38 -0.24 -11.79
C ALA A 8 -10.23 -1.21 -11.49
N THR A 9 -9.23 -1.31 -12.38
CA THR A 9 -8.05 -2.17 -12.18
C THR A 9 -7.20 -1.67 -11.01
N LEU A 10 -6.97 -0.36 -10.91
CA LEU A 10 -6.24 0.25 -9.80
C LEU A 10 -6.92 -0.01 -8.45
N PHE A 11 -8.25 0.14 -8.39
CA PHE A 11 -8.99 -0.17 -7.17
C PHE A 11 -8.96 -1.66 -6.85
N ALA A 12 -9.18 -2.55 -7.82
CA ALA A 12 -9.15 -3.99 -7.59
C ALA A 12 -7.79 -4.44 -7.05
N MET A 13 -6.70 -4.02 -7.70
CA MET A 13 -5.35 -4.31 -7.22
C MET A 13 -5.09 -3.67 -5.85
N GLY A 14 -5.47 -2.40 -5.67
CA GLY A 14 -5.30 -1.67 -4.42
C GLY A 14 -6.02 -2.34 -3.24
N VAL A 15 -7.24 -2.85 -3.44
CA VAL A 15 -7.99 -3.59 -2.42
C VAL A 15 -7.33 -4.94 -2.11
N VAL A 16 -6.85 -5.66 -3.13
CA VAL A 16 -6.17 -6.94 -2.93
C VAL A 16 -4.85 -6.72 -2.18
N PHE A 17 -3.92 -5.94 -2.72
CA PHE A 17 -2.62 -5.71 -2.09
C PHE A 17 -2.75 -4.99 -0.73
N GLY A 18 -3.62 -3.98 -0.66
CA GLY A 18 -3.86 -3.21 0.55
C GLY A 18 -4.57 -4.03 1.63
N GLY A 19 -5.56 -4.83 1.26
CA GLY A 19 -6.30 -5.69 2.20
C GLY A 19 -5.43 -6.81 2.77
N LEU A 20 -4.69 -7.51 1.90
CA LEU A 20 -3.76 -8.57 2.33
C LEU A 20 -2.64 -7.97 3.21
N GLY A 21 -2.09 -6.82 2.80
CA GLY A 21 -1.08 -6.10 3.56
C GLY A 21 -1.60 -5.56 4.90
N ALA A 22 -2.86 -5.07 4.96
CA ALA A 22 -3.48 -4.56 6.18
C ALA A 22 -3.75 -5.67 7.19
N LEU A 23 -4.19 -6.85 6.72
CA LEU A 23 -4.36 -8.04 7.56
C LEU A 23 -3.05 -8.50 8.18
N ALA A 24 -1.96 -8.41 7.40
CA ALA A 24 -0.62 -8.65 7.92
C ALA A 24 -0.19 -7.56 8.91
N TYR A 25 -0.42 -6.28 8.60
CA TYR A 25 -0.12 -5.15 9.50
C TYR A 25 -0.87 -5.20 10.82
N ALA A 26 -2.11 -5.69 10.81
CA ALA A 26 -2.93 -5.88 12.00
C ALA A 26 -2.52 -7.09 12.84
N GLY A 27 -1.57 -7.91 12.36
CA GLY A 27 -1.13 -9.12 13.06
C GLY A 27 -2.18 -10.23 13.10
N ARG A 28 -3.26 -10.13 12.32
CA ARG A 28 -4.25 -11.21 12.14
C ARG A 28 -3.75 -12.31 11.22
N TRP A 29 -2.77 -12.01 10.37
CA TRP A 29 -2.23 -12.96 9.39
C TRP A 29 -0.77 -13.35 9.64
N ARG A 30 -0.46 -13.73 10.89
CA ARG A 30 0.90 -14.10 11.33
C ARG A 30 1.48 -15.34 10.61
N SER A 31 0.64 -16.25 10.13
CA SER A 31 1.07 -17.51 9.52
C SER A 31 1.82 -17.36 8.18
N TRP A 32 1.66 -16.23 7.49
CA TRP A 32 2.34 -15.95 6.22
C TRP A 32 3.70 -15.28 6.40
N LEU A 33 3.92 -14.54 7.49
CA LEU A 33 5.21 -13.91 7.82
C LEU A 33 6.33 -14.93 8.09
N GLY A 34 5.98 -16.15 8.49
CA GLY A 34 6.96 -17.24 8.62
C GLY A 34 7.36 -17.88 7.29
N ARG A 35 6.61 -17.65 6.21
CA ARG A 35 6.87 -18.26 4.88
C ARG A 35 7.35 -17.24 3.83
N LEU A 36 6.92 -16.00 3.95
CA LEU A 36 7.30 -14.91 3.06
C LEU A 36 8.19 -13.93 3.83
N HIS A 37 9.20 -13.39 3.14
CA HIS A 37 10.01 -12.31 3.68
C HIS A 37 9.08 -11.16 4.10
N GLU A 38 9.14 -10.80 5.38
CA GLU A 38 8.39 -9.70 6.01
C GLU A 38 8.42 -8.40 5.20
N ASN A 39 9.56 -8.13 4.55
CA ASN A 39 9.76 -6.99 3.65
C ASN A 39 8.75 -6.93 2.50
N VAL A 40 8.41 -8.09 1.93
CA VAL A 40 7.45 -8.22 0.82
C VAL A 40 6.03 -7.96 1.30
N VAL A 41 5.67 -8.53 2.46
CA VAL A 41 4.31 -8.45 3.01
C VAL A 41 3.98 -7.02 3.44
N PHE A 42 4.92 -6.34 4.11
CA PHE A 42 4.74 -4.93 4.46
C PHE A 42 4.81 -4.03 3.22
N GLY A 43 5.66 -4.33 2.24
CA GLY A 43 5.71 -3.61 0.97
C GLY A 43 4.37 -3.67 0.21
N TRP A 44 3.67 -4.81 0.22
CA TRP A 44 2.35 -4.96 -0.40
C TRP A 44 1.30 -4.03 0.18
N PHE A 45 1.32 -3.78 1.49
CA PHE A 45 0.40 -2.82 2.10
C PHE A 45 0.58 -1.41 1.51
N TRP A 46 1.83 -0.94 1.45
CA TRP A 46 2.18 0.39 0.94
C TRP A 46 1.90 0.51 -0.57
N LEU A 47 2.20 -0.54 -1.34
CA LEU A 47 1.85 -0.61 -2.77
C LEU A 47 0.33 -0.61 -2.99
N GLY A 48 -0.43 -1.35 -2.18
CA GLY A 48 -1.89 -1.34 -2.25
C GLY A 48 -2.47 0.04 -1.96
N LEU A 49 -1.95 0.73 -0.95
CA LEU A 49 -2.33 2.10 -0.62
C LEU A 49 -1.97 3.08 -1.75
N ALA A 50 -0.84 2.88 -2.41
CA ALA A 50 -0.43 3.66 -3.58
C ALA A 50 -1.41 3.48 -4.74
N LEU A 51 -1.81 2.24 -5.04
CA LEU A 51 -2.74 1.93 -6.11
C LEU A 51 -4.16 2.49 -5.84
N LEU A 52 -4.63 2.40 -4.60
CA LEU A 52 -5.90 3.03 -4.20
C LEU A 52 -5.85 4.55 -4.36
N SER A 53 -4.76 5.17 -3.88
CA SER A 53 -4.56 6.62 -4.01
C SER A 53 -4.45 7.05 -5.47
N MET A 54 -3.77 6.26 -6.31
CA MET A 54 -3.68 6.49 -7.76
C MET A 54 -5.06 6.38 -8.43
N GLY A 55 -5.87 5.39 -8.04
CA GLY A 55 -7.25 5.24 -8.52
C GLY A 55 -8.14 6.43 -8.16
N LEU A 56 -8.01 6.95 -6.93
CA LEU A 56 -8.68 8.17 -6.49
C LEU A 56 -8.21 9.39 -7.28
N ALA A 57 -6.89 9.58 -7.43
CA ALA A 57 -6.34 10.68 -8.23
C ALA A 57 -6.87 10.66 -9.67
N ALA A 58 -6.86 9.49 -10.31
CA ALA A 58 -7.38 9.31 -11.67
C ALA A 58 -8.89 9.58 -11.78
N SER A 59 -9.66 9.32 -10.72
CA SER A 59 -11.10 9.58 -10.67
C SER A 59 -11.43 11.07 -10.62
N PHE A 60 -10.61 11.86 -9.92
CA PHE A 60 -10.85 13.30 -9.72
C PHE A 60 -10.18 14.21 -10.77
N VAL A 61 -9.30 13.67 -11.62
CA VAL A 61 -8.49 14.49 -12.55
C VAL A 61 -9.32 15.30 -13.56
N ARG A 62 -10.54 14.86 -13.89
CA ARG A 62 -11.46 15.54 -14.83
C ARG A 62 -12.63 16.25 -14.13
N THR A 63 -12.60 16.33 -12.80
CA THR A 63 -13.66 16.94 -12.00
C THR A 63 -13.28 18.37 -11.61
N PRO A 64 -14.26 19.23 -11.26
CA PRO A 64 -13.97 20.58 -10.74
C PRO A 64 -13.15 20.55 -9.44
N VAL A 65 -13.01 19.38 -8.79
CA VAL A 65 -12.24 19.16 -7.57
C VAL A 65 -10.80 18.69 -7.85
N PHE A 66 -10.22 19.07 -9.00
CA PHE A 66 -8.87 18.65 -9.42
C PHE A 66 -7.80 18.79 -8.33
N GLY A 67 -7.87 19.80 -7.46
CA GLY A 67 -6.92 19.95 -6.34
C GLY A 67 -6.85 18.72 -5.42
N VAL A 68 -7.96 18.00 -5.25
CA VAL A 68 -8.01 16.75 -4.48
C VAL A 68 -7.23 15.63 -5.18
N SER A 69 -7.18 15.63 -6.52
CA SER A 69 -6.38 14.66 -7.28
C SER A 69 -4.88 14.81 -7.02
N LEU A 70 -4.39 16.04 -6.80
CA LEU A 70 -2.98 16.29 -6.46
C LEU A 70 -2.62 15.71 -5.09
N VAL A 71 -3.50 15.83 -4.11
CA VAL A 71 -3.30 15.24 -2.76
C VAL A 71 -3.20 13.72 -2.86
N PHE A 72 -4.11 13.10 -3.61
CA PHE A 72 -4.08 11.65 -3.82
C PHE A 72 -2.89 11.20 -4.67
N ALA A 73 -2.49 11.98 -5.69
CA ALA A 73 -1.31 11.69 -6.48
C ALA A 73 -0.03 11.77 -5.64
N PHE A 74 0.09 12.78 -4.78
CA PHE A 74 1.19 12.90 -3.84
C PHE A 74 1.21 11.73 -2.85
N THR A 75 0.04 11.38 -2.30
CA THR A 75 -0.10 10.23 -1.40
C THR A 75 0.30 8.93 -2.11
N ALA A 76 -0.10 8.75 -3.37
CA ALA A 76 0.29 7.60 -4.19
C ALA A 76 1.81 7.54 -4.40
N ALA A 77 2.45 8.69 -4.68
CA ALA A 77 3.89 8.77 -4.84
C ALA A 77 4.64 8.40 -3.55
N VAL A 78 4.23 8.96 -2.41
CA VAL A 78 4.86 8.69 -1.10
C VAL A 78 4.68 7.22 -0.71
N THR A 79 3.46 6.70 -0.79
CA THR A 79 3.17 5.32 -0.41
C THR A 79 3.78 4.31 -1.38
N GLY A 80 3.83 4.64 -2.68
CA GLY A 80 4.53 3.83 -3.69
C GLY A 80 6.03 3.78 -3.44
N ALA A 81 6.65 4.93 -3.13
CA ALA A 81 8.06 5.01 -2.76
C ALA A 81 8.35 4.20 -1.49
N LEU A 82 7.50 4.28 -0.47
CA LEU A 82 7.60 3.47 0.74
C LEU A 82 7.47 1.97 0.45
N GLY A 83 6.56 1.57 -0.44
CA GLY A 83 6.38 0.17 -0.84
C GLY A 83 7.58 -0.40 -1.56
N VAL A 84 8.13 0.35 -2.53
CA VAL A 84 9.35 -0.04 -3.27
C VAL A 84 10.55 -0.06 -2.32
N TRP A 85 10.72 0.96 -1.49
CA TRP A 85 11.79 1.02 -0.48
C TRP A 85 11.73 -0.20 0.45
N SER A 86 10.54 -0.50 0.97
CA SER A 86 10.32 -1.64 1.87
C SER A 86 10.66 -2.97 1.20
N GLY A 87 10.38 -3.11 -0.10
CA GLY A 87 10.71 -4.31 -0.87
C GLY A 87 12.20 -4.47 -1.17
N VAL A 88 12.93 -3.37 -1.43
CA VAL A 88 14.33 -3.40 -1.87
C VAL A 88 15.32 -3.29 -0.71
N MET A 89 15.11 -2.33 0.21
CA MET A 89 16.01 -2.05 1.32
C MET A 89 15.57 -2.69 2.64
N GLY A 90 14.38 -3.30 2.65
CA GLY A 90 13.75 -3.83 3.86
C GLY A 90 12.98 -2.77 4.63
N VAL A 91 12.15 -3.23 5.57
CA VAL A 91 11.17 -2.37 6.26
C VAL A 91 11.83 -1.68 7.47
N PRO A 92 11.93 -0.34 7.48
CA PRO A 92 12.48 0.40 8.62
C PRO A 92 11.72 0.12 9.92
N ARG A 93 12.42 0.11 11.05
CA ARG A 93 11.84 -0.17 12.39
C ARG A 93 10.61 0.68 12.74
N TRP A 94 10.53 1.90 12.24
CA TRP A 94 9.39 2.80 12.50
C TRP A 94 8.16 2.46 11.68
N LEU A 95 8.34 1.79 10.54
CA LEU A 95 7.24 1.27 9.73
C LEU A 95 6.77 -0.07 10.28
N GLN A 96 7.62 -0.85 10.97
CA GLN A 96 7.21 -2.12 11.54
C GLN A 96 6.13 -1.95 12.62
N PRO A 97 5.01 -2.69 12.53
CA PRO A 97 3.94 -2.60 13.50
C PRO A 97 4.40 -3.05 14.90
N ARG A 98 3.81 -2.46 15.96
CA ARG A 98 4.22 -2.72 17.36
C ARG A 98 4.23 -4.21 17.73
N TRP A 99 3.24 -4.98 17.27
CA TRP A 99 3.18 -6.41 17.56
C TRP A 99 4.37 -7.20 16.96
N TYR A 100 4.92 -6.72 15.85
CA TYR A 100 6.04 -7.38 15.17
C TYR A 100 7.35 -7.13 15.92
N ARG A 101 7.54 -5.90 16.45
CA ARG A 101 8.69 -5.55 17.30
C ARG A 101 8.72 -6.38 18.60
N VAL A 102 7.58 -6.44 19.29
CA VAL A 102 7.43 -7.27 20.50
C VAL A 102 7.71 -8.75 20.24
N ALA A 103 7.30 -9.28 19.08
CA ALA A 103 7.55 -10.68 18.71
C ALA A 103 9.03 -10.97 18.39
N ARG A 104 9.80 -9.95 17.96
CA ARG A 104 11.25 -10.02 17.71
C ARG A 104 12.09 -9.82 18.97
N GLY A 105 11.47 -9.44 20.10
CA GLY A 105 12.18 -9.11 21.34
C GLY A 105 12.84 -7.72 21.32
N GLU A 106 12.38 -6.82 20.43
CA GLU A 106 12.73 -5.38 20.42
C GLU A 106 11.69 -4.55 21.16
#